data_AF-A0A4Y2KXP9-F1
#
_entry.id   AF-A0A4Y2KXP9-F1
#
_cell.length_a   1.000
_cell.length_b   1.000
_cell.length_c   1.000
_cell.angle_alpha   90.00
_cell.angle_beta   90.00
_cell.angle_gamma   90.00
#
_symmetry.space_group_name_H-M   'P 1'
#
loop_
_entity.id
_entity.type
_entity.pdbx_description
1 polymer ?
#
loop_
_entity_poly.entity_id
_entity_poly.type
_entity_poly.pdbx_seq_one_letter_code
_entity_poly.pdbx_strand_id
1 'polypeptide(L)'
;MGYSISEVAIKFGFSRTTISRVYREYRESCKTSILRHRCGRKKIMQERDQRRLTRIIKHDRRATLPQIAADFNAGPSTSISVRTIQRNIIDMGFWRRRPTRVPLMTAQY
;
A
#
# COMPACT_ATOMS: atom_id res chain seq x y z
N MET A 1 -40.75 -24.67 10.29
CA MET A 1 -39.78 -24.90 11.40
C MET A 1 -38.41 -24.37 10.98
N GLY A 2 -37.70 -23.70 11.89
CA GLY A 2 -36.32 -23.26 11.68
C GLY A 2 -35.43 -23.73 12.82
N TYR A 3 -34.12 -23.81 12.58
CA TYR A 3 -33.14 -24.15 13.61
C TYR A 3 -32.93 -22.99 14.59
N SER A 4 -32.76 -23.30 15.86
CA SER A 4 -32.31 -22.34 16.85
C SER A 4 -30.86 -21.93 16.58
N ILE A 5 -30.47 -20.74 17.06
CA ILE A 5 -29.10 -20.23 16.90
C ILE A 5 -28.06 -21.19 17.50
N SER A 6 -28.40 -21.84 18.62
CA SER A 6 -27.52 -22.81 19.28
C SER A 6 -27.33 -24.09 18.46
N GLU A 7 -28.39 -24.61 17.84
CA GLU A 7 -28.32 -25.78 16.97
C GLU A 7 -27.45 -25.49 15.73
N VAL A 8 -27.61 -24.32 15.13
CA VAL A 8 -26.77 -23.86 14.01
C VAL A 8 -25.31 -23.70 14.44
N ALA A 9 -25.07 -23.12 15.61
CA ALA A 9 -23.72 -22.96 16.17
C ALA A 9 -23.00 -24.30 16.37
N ILE A 10 -23.69 -25.30 16.93
CA ILE A 10 -23.17 -26.66 17.11
C ILE A 10 -22.90 -27.31 15.75
N LYS A 11 -23.87 -27.24 14.83
CA LYS A 11 -23.79 -27.87 13.50
C LYS A 11 -22.59 -27.37 12.67
N PHE A 12 -22.28 -26.08 12.75
CA PHE A 12 -21.19 -25.47 11.99
C PHE A 12 -19.92 -25.22 12.80
N GLY A 13 -19.90 -25.56 14.10
CA GLY A 13 -18.74 -25.39 14.97
C GLY A 13 -18.33 -23.94 15.23
N PHE A 14 -19.26 -22.99 15.12
CA PHE A 14 -19.00 -21.58 15.38
C PHE A 14 -19.60 -21.14 16.72
N SER A 15 -19.07 -20.05 17.29
CA SER A 15 -19.66 -19.47 18.48
C SER A 15 -21.10 -18.98 18.21
N ARG A 16 -21.97 -19.08 19.23
CA ARG A 16 -23.34 -18.56 19.17
C ARG A 16 -23.38 -17.08 18.78
N THR A 17 -22.39 -16.28 19.22
CA THR A 17 -22.29 -14.85 18.88
C THR A 17 -21.97 -14.60 17.41
N THR A 18 -21.13 -15.44 16.80
CA THR A 18 -20.85 -15.41 15.35
C THR A 18 -22.12 -15.66 14.56
N ILE A 19 -22.86 -16.73 14.88
CA ILE A 19 -24.11 -17.08 14.20
C ILE A 19 -25.15 -15.97 14.36
N SER A 20 -25.33 -15.43 15.58
CA SER A 20 -26.25 -14.30 15.82
C SER A 20 -25.89 -13.06 15.02
N ARG A 21 -24.59 -12.71 14.92
CA ARG A 21 -24.13 -11.55 14.13
C ARG A 21 -24.44 -11.73 12.65
N VAL A 22 -24.07 -12.88 12.08
CA VAL A 22 -24.33 -13.20 10.67
C VAL A 22 -25.82 -13.21 10.36
N TYR A 23 -26.64 -13.82 11.23
CA TYR A 23 -28.09 -13.85 11.05
C TYR A 23 -28.72 -12.45 11.05
N ARG A 24 -28.28 -11.56 11.96
CA ARG A 24 -28.76 -10.17 12.00
C ARG A 24 -28.37 -9.41 10.74
N GLU A 25 -27.11 -9.51 10.33
CA GLU A 25 -26.61 -8.83 9.12
C GLU A 25 -27.31 -9.33 7.86
N TYR A 26 -27.57 -10.64 7.76
CA TYR A 26 -28.35 -11.22 6.67
C TYR A 26 -29.79 -10.71 6.68
N ARG A 27 -30.45 -10.65 7.84
CA ARG A 27 -31.83 -10.15 7.96
C ARG A 27 -31.97 -8.68 7.55
N GLU A 28 -30.95 -7.86 7.83
CA GLU A 28 -30.96 -6.44 7.50
C GLU A 28 -30.56 -6.15 6.04
N SER A 29 -29.56 -6.88 5.51
CA SER A 29 -28.98 -6.58 4.19
C SER A 29 -29.41 -7.53 3.07
N CYS A 30 -30.02 -8.67 3.40
CA CYS A 30 -30.31 -9.81 2.52
C CYS A 30 -29.07 -10.33 1.75
N LYS A 31 -27.86 -10.01 2.22
CA LYS A 31 -26.59 -10.40 1.59
C LYS A 31 -25.88 -11.44 2.45
N THR A 32 -25.33 -12.45 1.79
CA THR A 32 -24.49 -13.48 2.42
C THR A 32 -23.05 -13.01 2.63
N SER A 33 -22.61 -12.00 1.87
CA SER A 33 -21.30 -11.39 1.98
C SER A 33 -21.38 -9.98 2.57
N ILE A 34 -20.48 -9.68 3.50
CA ILE A 34 -20.36 -8.34 4.06
C ILE A 34 -19.04 -7.76 3.55
N LEU A 35 -19.10 -6.86 2.58
CA LEU A 35 -17.96 -6.04 2.17
C LEU A 35 -17.73 -4.96 3.23
N ARG A 36 -17.19 -5.35 4.39
CA ARG A 36 -16.73 -4.35 5.36
C ARG A 36 -15.52 -3.65 4.75
N HIS A 37 -15.66 -2.37 4.44
CA HIS A 37 -14.53 -1.52 4.09
C HIS A 37 -13.60 -1.42 5.30
N ARG A 38 -12.62 -2.31 5.37
CA ARG A 38 -11.50 -2.16 6.31
C ARG A 38 -10.58 -1.10 5.72
N CYS A 39 -10.64 0.12 6.24
CA CYS A 39 -9.58 1.08 6.01
C CYS A 39 -8.33 0.56 6.74
N GLY A 40 -7.28 0.22 5.98
CA GLY A 40 -6.00 -0.13 6.57
C GLY A 40 -5.37 1.07 7.29
N ARG A 41 -4.20 0.86 7.92
CA ARG A 41 -3.41 1.94 8.49
C ARG A 41 -3.06 2.97 7.40
N LYS A 42 -3.25 4.26 7.69
CA LYS A 42 -2.87 5.37 6.79
C LYS A 42 -1.37 5.29 6.46
N LYS A 43 -1.01 5.59 5.19
CA LYS A 43 0.39 5.69 4.77
C LYS A 43 1.05 6.88 5.45
N ILE A 44 2.34 6.73 5.79
CA ILE A 44 3.16 7.80 6.40
C ILE A 44 3.45 8.90 5.38
N MET A 45 3.71 8.52 4.12
CA MET A 45 3.94 9.47 3.03
C MET A 45 2.62 10.03 2.50
N GLN A 46 2.51 11.35 2.48
CA GLN A 46 1.40 12.06 1.85
C GLN A 46 1.68 12.34 0.37
N GLU A 47 0.69 12.85 -0.35
CA GLU A 47 0.82 13.21 -1.76
C GLU A 47 1.91 14.27 -2.00
N ARG A 48 2.07 15.23 -1.08
CA ARG A 48 3.14 16.23 -1.14
C ARG A 48 4.53 15.59 -1.05
N ASP A 49 4.69 14.59 -0.20
CA ASP A 49 5.95 13.86 -0.03
C ASP A 49 6.28 13.06 -1.29
N GLN A 50 5.28 12.44 -1.90
CA GLN A 50 5.43 11.74 -3.18
C GLN A 50 5.81 12.71 -4.32
N ARG A 51 5.19 13.89 -4.40
CA ARG A 51 5.58 14.95 -5.34
C ARG A 51 7.00 15.45 -5.11
N ARG A 52 7.49 15.51 -3.87
CA ARG A 52 8.89 15.86 -3.58
C ARG A 52 9.83 14.73 -3.97
N LEU A 53 9.50 13.48 -3.63
CA LEU A 53 10.30 12.31 -3.96
C LEU A 53 10.47 12.13 -5.47
N THR A 54 9.41 12.36 -6.25
CA THR A 54 9.48 12.34 -7.72
C THR A 54 10.40 13.41 -8.29
N ARG A 55 10.48 14.61 -7.69
CA ARG A 55 11.43 15.67 -8.10
C ARG A 55 12.88 15.24 -7.86
N ILE A 56 13.19 14.66 -6.70
CA ILE A 56 14.52 14.16 -6.35
C ILE A 56 14.97 13.10 -7.36
N ILE A 57 14.10 12.12 -7.65
CA ILE A 57 14.41 11.03 -8.60
C ILE A 57 14.60 11.56 -10.04
N LYS A 58 13.82 12.58 -10.44
CA LYS A 58 13.96 13.19 -11.78
C LYS A 58 15.20 14.04 -11.92
N HIS A 59 15.64 14.69 -10.83
CA HIS A 59 16.86 15.50 -10.78
C HIS A 59 18.10 14.62 -10.94
N ASP A 60 18.23 13.55 -10.14
CA ASP A 60 19.28 12.56 -10.30
C ASP A 60 18.71 11.16 -10.54
N ARG A 61 18.64 10.80 -11.83
CA ARG A 61 18.14 9.49 -12.26
C ARG A 61 19.10 8.34 -11.94
N ARG A 62 20.36 8.61 -11.55
CA ARG A 62 21.38 7.60 -11.23
C ARG A 62 21.57 7.43 -9.72
N ALA A 63 21.12 8.37 -8.89
CA ALA A 63 21.19 8.31 -7.43
C ALA A 63 20.79 6.95 -6.85
N THR A 64 21.56 6.46 -5.90
CA THR A 64 21.24 5.22 -5.18
C THR A 64 20.14 5.45 -4.15
N LEU A 65 19.45 4.38 -3.74
CA LEU A 65 18.36 4.48 -2.78
C LEU A 65 18.76 5.17 -1.45
N PRO A 66 19.95 4.90 -0.86
CA PRO A 66 20.41 5.63 0.32
C PRO A 66 20.64 7.13 0.06
N GLN A 67 21.18 7.50 -1.11
CA GLN A 67 21.36 8.92 -1.49
C GLN A 67 20.00 9.62 -1.62
N ILE A 68 19.04 9.00 -2.30
CA ILE A 68 17.67 9.51 -2.41
C ILE A 68 17.04 9.67 -1.02
N ALA A 69 17.27 8.72 -0.12
CA ALA A 69 16.76 8.78 1.24
C ALA A 69 17.41 9.89 2.07
N ALA A 70 18.72 10.11 1.91
CA ALA A 70 19.43 11.22 2.55
C ALA A 70 18.89 12.57 2.07
N ASP A 71 18.79 12.78 0.74
CA ASP A 71 18.24 14.00 0.15
C ASP A 71 16.78 14.23 0.55
N PHE A 72 16.00 13.15 0.60
CA PHE A 72 14.63 13.22 1.05
C PHE A 72 14.57 13.62 2.54
N ASN A 73 15.37 13.02 3.41
CA ASN A 73 15.34 13.32 4.84
C ASN A 73 16.05 14.63 5.22
N ALA A 74 16.82 15.25 4.33
CA ALA A 74 17.50 16.54 4.57
C ALA A 74 16.55 17.74 4.71
N GLY A 75 15.27 17.60 4.33
CA GLY A 75 14.27 18.68 4.41
C GLY A 75 13.26 18.57 5.56
N PRO A 76 12.53 17.45 5.71
CA PRO A 76 11.46 17.31 6.68
C PRO A 76 11.98 17.00 8.09
N SER A 77 11.22 17.42 9.11
CA SER A 77 11.50 17.10 10.52
C SER A 77 11.29 15.64 10.88
N THR A 78 10.51 14.90 10.08
CA THR A 78 10.25 13.46 10.27
C THR A 78 11.13 12.65 9.34
N SER A 79 12.04 11.85 9.90
CA SER A 79 12.86 10.94 9.12
C SER A 79 12.03 9.73 8.67
N ILE A 80 12.08 9.44 7.37
CA ILE A 80 11.42 8.28 6.78
C ILE A 80 12.47 7.20 6.53
N SER A 81 12.13 5.97 6.91
CA SER A 81 13.02 4.83 6.67
C SER A 81 13.27 4.62 5.17
N VAL A 82 14.48 4.19 4.83
CA VAL A 82 14.89 3.82 3.46
C VAL A 82 13.90 2.82 2.85
N ARG A 83 13.40 1.87 3.64
CA ARG A 83 12.43 0.85 3.20
C ARG A 83 11.06 1.43 2.83
N THR A 84 10.59 2.43 3.58
CA THR A 84 9.32 3.12 3.26
C THR A 84 9.45 3.93 1.96
N ILE A 85 10.61 4.57 1.75
CA ILE A 85 10.92 5.30 0.52
C ILE A 85 10.97 4.32 -0.66
N GLN A 86 11.66 3.18 -0.52
CA GLN A 86 11.71 2.14 -1.55
C GLN A 86 10.32 1.66 -1.97
N ARG A 87 9.44 1.37 -0.99
CA ARG A 87 8.07 0.94 -1.28
C ARG A 87 7.28 2.00 -2.05
N ASN A 88 7.42 3.27 -1.68
CA ASN A 88 6.75 4.35 -2.41
C ASN A 88 7.29 4.50 -3.83
N ILE A 89 8.60 4.36 -4.04
CA ILE A 89 9.21 4.38 -5.38
C ILE A 89 8.59 3.29 -6.27
N ILE A 90 8.43 2.09 -5.73
CA ILE A 90 7.80 0.95 -6.42
C ILE A 90 6.31 1.24 -6.66
N ASP A 91 5.55 1.64 -5.63
CA ASP A 91 4.13 1.98 -5.75
C ASP A 91 3.87 3.07 -6.83
N MET A 92 4.80 4.02 -6.96
CA MET A 92 4.74 5.11 -7.95
C MET A 92 5.19 4.69 -9.36
N GLY A 93 5.61 3.44 -9.58
CA GLY A 93 5.96 2.95 -10.91
C GLY A 93 7.44 3.08 -11.30
N PHE A 94 8.35 3.41 -10.38
CA PHE A 94 9.79 3.45 -10.66
C PHE A 94 10.45 2.06 -10.47
N TRP A 95 10.00 1.07 -11.23
CA TRP A 95 10.49 -0.32 -11.20
C TRP A 95 11.75 -0.50 -12.06
N ARG A 96 12.88 0.07 -11.61
CA ARG A 96 14.20 0.02 -12.31
C ARG A 96 14.24 0.60 -13.73
N ARG A 97 15.48 0.76 -14.19
CA ARG A 97 16.00 1.81 -15.08
C ARG A 97 16.46 1.22 -16.42
N ARG A 98 15.89 1.67 -17.55
CA ARG A 98 16.66 1.75 -18.80
C ARG A 98 17.12 3.20 -19.00
N PRO A 99 18.43 3.48 -19.06
CA PRO A 99 18.91 4.72 -19.65
C PRO A 99 18.73 4.63 -21.17
N THR A 100 17.81 5.39 -21.76
CA THR A 100 17.63 5.42 -23.23
C THR A 100 18.60 6.38 -23.92
N ARG A 101 19.86 6.46 -23.48
CA ARG A 101 20.93 7.13 -24.25
C ARG A 101 22.26 6.41 -24.01
N VAL A 102 22.64 5.60 -24.99
CA VAL A 102 24.03 5.17 -25.21
C VAL A 102 24.87 6.40 -25.59
N PRO A 103 26.13 6.54 -25.13
CA PRO A 103 27.02 7.56 -25.66
C PRO A 103 27.41 7.19 -27.11
N LEU A 104 27.40 8.20 -28.00
CA LEU A 104 27.99 8.10 -29.34
C LEU A 104 29.48 7.80 -29.21
N MET A 105 29.90 6.63 -29.67
CA MET A 105 31.29 6.17 -29.73
C MET A 105 31.89 6.51 -31.10
N THR A 106 31.94 7.79 -31.46
CA THR A 106 32.77 8.25 -32.57
C THR A 106 33.17 9.70 -32.33
N ALA A 107 34.44 9.93 -32.04
CA ALA A 107 35.07 11.21 -32.31
C ALA A 107 35.13 11.38 -33.83
N GLN A 108 34.46 12.40 -34.36
CA GLN A 108 34.77 12.89 -35.69
C GLN A 108 35.87 13.93 -35.50
N TYR A 109 37.10 13.53 -35.86
CA TYR A 109 38.15 14.47 -36.24
C TYR A 109 37.83 15.05 -37.62
#